data_AF-A0A7V9LBS2-F1
#
_entry.id   AF-A0A7V9LBS2-F1
#
_cell.length_a   1.000
_cell.length_b   1.000
_cell.length_c   1.000
_cell.angle_alpha   90.00
_cell.angle_beta   90.00
_cell.angle_gamma   90.00
#
_symmetry.space_group_name_H-M   'P 1'
#
loop_
_entity.id
_entity.type
_entity.pdbx_description
1 polymer ?
#
loop_
_entity_poly.entity_id
_entity_poly.type
_entity_poly.pdbx_seq_one_letter_code
_entity_poly.pdbx_strand_id
1 'polypeptide(L)'
;LTSDAFKAFAERVKDSPVSEGGYEANPLQSVPKLVDKVAKELGVSKEAAALYLQTLALAEPTQLRVCQWNGWKPKQYKDVSTELVKKKLLVEGKRERAGRTLFIKGGYSKGAGKNLPMEEWKQPFYATLERHVPSEPCHLLFARAWKRVEDGDKPA
;
A
#
# COMPACT_ATOMS: atom_id res chain seq x y z
N LEU A 1 -11.39 -15.97 -5.20
CA LEU A 1 -10.60 -15.16 -6.16
C LEU A 1 -11.28 -15.27 -7.52
N THR A 2 -11.26 -14.21 -8.33
CA THR A 2 -11.81 -14.24 -9.70
C THR A 2 -10.84 -14.98 -10.65
N SER A 3 -11.32 -15.35 -11.84
CA SER A 3 -10.46 -15.93 -12.88
C SER A 3 -9.34 -14.96 -13.30
N ASP A 4 -9.68 -13.67 -13.44
CA ASP A 4 -8.70 -12.62 -13.79
C ASP A 4 -7.64 -12.43 -12.71
N ALA A 5 -8.03 -12.46 -11.43
CA ALA A 5 -7.10 -12.41 -10.31
C ALA A 5 -6.09 -13.56 -10.39
N PHE A 6 -6.58 -14.80 -10.60
CA PHE A 6 -5.71 -15.97 -10.73
C PHE A 6 -4.76 -15.83 -11.92
N LYS A 7 -5.25 -15.37 -13.08
CA LYS A 7 -4.43 -15.12 -14.26
C LYS A 7 -3.33 -14.09 -13.98
N ALA A 8 -3.65 -12.98 -13.32
CA ALA A 8 -2.67 -11.96 -12.96
C ALA A 8 -1.56 -12.51 -12.05
N PHE A 9 -1.90 -13.35 -11.07
CA PHE A 9 -0.89 -14.03 -10.25
C PHE A 9 -0.05 -15.02 -11.05
N ALA A 10 -0.66 -15.79 -11.96
CA ALA A 10 0.06 -16.76 -12.80
C ALA A 10 1.05 -16.07 -13.76
N GLU A 11 0.66 -14.94 -14.36
CA GLU A 11 1.57 -14.16 -15.21
C GLU A 11 2.70 -13.54 -14.38
N ARG A 12 2.41 -13.01 -13.19
CA ARG A 12 3.43 -12.48 -12.27
C ARG A 12 4.47 -13.50 -11.84
N VAL A 13 4.11 -14.80 -11.78
CA VAL A 13 5.08 -15.86 -11.50
C VAL A 13 6.09 -16.03 -12.65
N LYS A 14 5.67 -15.76 -13.89
CA LYS A 14 6.54 -15.85 -15.07
C LYS A 14 7.40 -14.60 -15.24
N ASP A 15 6.82 -13.44 -14.96
CA ASP A 15 7.45 -12.13 -15.15
C ASP A 15 7.15 -11.23 -13.95
N SER A 16 8.13 -11.14 -13.04
CA SER A 16 8.03 -10.24 -11.89
C SER A 16 8.65 -8.89 -12.23
N PRO A 17 8.03 -7.76 -11.86
CA PRO A 17 8.59 -6.42 -12.12
C PRO A 17 9.79 -6.08 -11.24
N VAL A 18 10.19 -6.96 -10.32
CA VAL A 18 11.34 -6.77 -9.45
C VAL A 18 12.38 -7.85 -9.70
N SER A 19 13.65 -7.48 -9.60
CA SER A 19 14.76 -8.43 -9.68
C SER A 19 14.73 -9.44 -8.54
N GLU A 20 15.47 -10.54 -8.69
CA GLU A 20 15.70 -11.49 -7.61
C GLU A 20 16.20 -10.78 -6.34
N GLY A 21 15.66 -11.19 -5.18
CA GLY A 21 15.91 -10.54 -3.88
C GLY A 21 15.16 -9.22 -3.65
N GLY A 22 14.47 -8.68 -4.66
CA GLY A 22 13.59 -7.52 -4.55
C GLY A 22 12.23 -7.87 -3.96
N TYR A 23 11.49 -6.82 -3.55
CA TYR A 23 10.14 -6.98 -3.01
C TYR A 23 9.13 -6.27 -3.91
N GLU A 24 8.14 -6.99 -4.45
CA GLU A 24 7.04 -6.35 -5.20
C GLU A 24 6.25 -5.35 -4.35
N ALA A 25 6.28 -5.52 -3.03
CA ALA A 25 5.71 -4.58 -2.07
C ALA A 25 6.48 -3.26 -1.98
N ASN A 26 7.65 -3.11 -2.62
CA ASN A 26 8.42 -1.87 -2.73
C ASN A 26 8.09 -1.15 -4.07
N PRO A 27 7.29 -0.07 -4.06
CA PRO A 27 6.89 0.63 -5.28
C PRO A 27 8.05 1.26 -6.05
N LEU A 28 9.16 1.60 -5.36
CA LEU A 28 10.35 2.16 -6.01
C LEU A 28 11.00 1.16 -6.97
N GLN A 29 10.79 -0.14 -6.76
CA GLN A 29 11.25 -1.21 -7.64
C GLN A 29 10.13 -1.70 -8.55
N SER A 30 8.94 -1.95 -8.00
CA SER A 30 7.88 -2.65 -8.72
C SER A 30 7.06 -1.75 -9.66
N VAL A 31 6.96 -0.45 -9.37
CA VAL A 31 6.20 0.52 -10.17
C VAL A 31 6.88 1.90 -10.20
N PRO A 32 8.17 2.02 -10.55
CA PRO A 32 8.94 3.27 -10.43
C PRO A 32 8.31 4.45 -11.19
N LYS A 33 7.75 4.20 -12.38
CA LYS A 33 7.05 5.23 -13.17
C LYS A 33 5.80 5.76 -12.47
N LEU A 34 5.08 4.90 -11.76
CA LEU A 34 3.92 5.32 -10.97
C LEU A 34 4.37 6.15 -9.77
N VAL A 35 5.46 5.76 -9.10
CA VAL A 35 6.03 6.57 -8.01
C VAL A 35 6.38 7.97 -8.49
N ASP A 36 7.03 8.10 -9.66
CA ASP A 36 7.38 9.40 -10.23
C ASP A 36 6.14 10.27 -10.50
N LYS A 37 5.08 9.66 -11.05
CA LYS A 37 3.80 10.33 -11.28
C LYS A 37 3.18 10.82 -9.97
N VAL A 38 3.04 9.94 -8.98
CA VAL A 38 2.44 10.24 -7.68
C VAL A 38 3.25 11.33 -6.94
N ALA A 39 4.58 11.22 -6.94
CA ALA A 39 5.47 12.20 -6.33
C ALA A 39 5.26 13.60 -6.93
N LYS A 40 5.19 13.67 -8.26
CA LYS A 40 4.95 14.92 -9.00
C LYS A 40 3.57 15.50 -8.68
N GLU A 41 2.51 14.69 -8.75
CA GLU A 41 1.13 15.16 -8.57
C GLU A 41 0.83 15.59 -7.13
N LEU A 42 1.41 14.90 -6.14
CA LEU A 42 1.23 15.25 -4.73
C LEU A 42 2.27 16.28 -4.23
N GLY A 43 3.29 16.57 -5.03
CA GLY A 43 4.40 17.46 -4.67
C GLY A 43 5.17 16.98 -3.45
N VAL A 44 5.55 15.71 -3.45
CA VAL A 44 6.27 15.00 -2.37
C VAL A 44 7.51 14.28 -2.91
N SER A 45 8.39 13.82 -2.02
CA SER A 45 9.52 12.96 -2.36
C SER A 45 9.07 11.62 -2.97
N LYS A 46 9.97 10.95 -3.73
CA LYS A 46 9.67 9.62 -4.30
C LYS A 46 9.46 8.58 -3.20
N GLU A 47 10.21 8.70 -2.11
CA GLU A 47 10.07 7.88 -0.91
C GLU A 47 8.70 8.09 -0.27
N ALA A 48 8.25 9.34 -0.12
CA ALA A 48 6.90 9.65 0.37
C ALA A 48 5.81 9.10 -0.55
N ALA A 49 5.95 9.25 -1.86
CA ALA A 49 5.03 8.64 -2.82
C ALA A 49 4.99 7.11 -2.71
N ALA A 50 6.13 6.45 -2.53
CA ALA A 50 6.21 5.01 -2.34
C ALA A 50 5.53 4.57 -1.03
N LEU A 51 5.81 5.23 0.10
CA LEU A 51 5.14 4.94 1.37
C LEU A 51 3.62 5.22 1.29
N TYR A 52 3.23 6.27 0.57
CA TYR A 52 1.82 6.59 0.35
C TYR A 52 1.13 5.47 -0.44
N LEU A 53 1.69 4.99 -1.55
CA LEU A 53 1.16 3.86 -2.34
C LEU A 53 1.07 2.57 -1.51
N GLN A 54 2.10 2.25 -0.73
CA GLN A 54 2.08 1.13 0.22
C GLN A 54 0.94 1.26 1.22
N THR A 55 0.74 2.46 1.77
CA THR A 55 -0.32 2.72 2.75
C THR A 55 -1.70 2.69 2.09
N LEU A 56 -1.82 3.13 0.84
CA LEU A 56 -3.06 3.18 0.07
C LEU A 56 -3.58 1.77 -0.30
N ALA A 57 -2.67 0.85 -0.62
CA ALA A 57 -3.01 -0.45 -1.20
C ALA A 57 -2.86 -1.64 -0.25
N LEU A 58 -1.81 -1.67 0.59
CA LEU A 58 -1.47 -2.86 1.39
C LEU A 58 -2.30 -2.91 2.68
N ALA A 59 -2.77 -4.09 3.07
CA ALA A 59 -3.54 -4.32 4.29
C ALA A 59 -2.73 -3.97 5.55
N GLU A 60 -1.47 -4.41 5.61
CA GLU A 60 -0.63 -4.33 6.80
C GLU A 60 0.79 -3.78 6.51
N PRO A 61 0.92 -2.51 6.11
CA PRO A 61 2.20 -1.85 5.90
C PRO A 61 2.76 -1.36 7.24
N THR A 62 3.18 -2.28 8.11
CA THR A 62 3.84 -1.92 9.37
C THR A 62 5.21 -1.33 9.10
N GLN A 63 5.72 -0.50 10.03
CA GLN A 63 7.05 0.12 9.89
C GLN A 63 8.15 -0.94 9.63
N LEU A 64 8.12 -2.06 10.35
CA LEU A 64 9.10 -3.13 10.17
C LEU A 64 9.09 -3.67 8.74
N ARG A 65 7.90 -3.95 8.20
CA ARG A 65 7.73 -4.48 6.84
C ARG A 65 8.14 -3.46 5.78
N VAL A 66 7.69 -2.21 5.92
CA VAL A 66 8.07 -1.12 5.00
C VAL A 66 9.58 -0.92 4.98
N CYS A 67 10.22 -0.86 6.15
CA CYS A 67 11.67 -0.73 6.24
C CYS A 67 12.39 -1.91 5.58
N GLN A 68 11.90 -3.14 5.79
CA GLN A 68 12.43 -4.33 5.15
C GLN A 68 12.32 -4.26 3.62
N TRP A 69 11.13 -3.98 3.10
CA TRP A 69 10.88 -3.97 1.65
C TRP A 69 11.65 -2.86 0.93
N ASN A 70 11.72 -1.69 1.55
CA ASN A 70 12.32 -0.51 0.93
C ASN A 70 13.82 -0.39 1.22
N GLY A 71 14.38 -1.27 2.07
CA GLY A 71 15.77 -1.17 2.54
C GLY A 71 16.03 0.07 3.40
N TRP A 72 14.99 0.59 4.07
CA TRP A 72 15.08 1.84 4.83
C TRP A 72 15.51 1.62 6.27
N LYS A 73 16.25 2.60 6.79
CA LYS A 73 16.48 2.73 8.23
C LYS A 73 15.27 3.36 8.92
N PRO A 74 15.03 3.10 10.22
CA PRO A 74 13.89 3.68 10.95
C PRO A 74 13.81 5.21 10.88
N LYS A 75 14.97 5.90 10.87
CA LYS A 75 15.03 7.36 10.71
C LYS A 75 14.41 7.82 9.40
N GLN A 76 14.74 7.16 8.29
CA GLN A 76 14.19 7.50 6.97
C GLN A 76 12.68 7.28 6.92
N TYR A 77 12.18 6.16 7.47
CA TYR A 77 10.74 5.95 7.60
C TYR A 77 10.08 7.10 8.37
N LYS A 78 10.66 7.53 9.50
CA LYS A 78 10.12 8.64 10.31
C LYS A 78 10.08 9.96 9.55
N ASP A 79 11.16 10.29 8.83
CA ASP A 79 11.27 11.54 8.07
C ASP A 79 10.23 11.58 6.94
N VAL A 80 10.08 10.46 6.20
CA VAL A 80 9.08 10.30 5.13
C VAL A 80 7.64 10.32 5.67
N SER A 81 7.41 9.68 6.82
CA SER A 81 6.10 9.70 7.51
C SER A 81 5.71 11.13 7.89
N THR A 82 6.67 11.90 8.41
CA THR A 82 6.48 13.30 8.80
C THR A 82 6.09 14.15 7.59
N GLU A 83 6.71 13.92 6.43
CA GLU A 83 6.37 14.60 5.17
C GLU A 83 4.90 14.34 4.79
N LEU A 84 4.47 13.07 4.78
CA LEU A 84 3.11 12.68 4.40
C LEU A 84 2.04 13.26 5.34
N VAL A 85 2.33 13.31 6.64
CA VAL A 85 1.43 13.90 7.65
C VAL A 85 1.35 15.42 7.48
N LYS A 86 2.48 16.10 7.25
CA LYS A 86 2.51 17.55 6.97
C LYS A 86 1.71 17.91 5.72
N LYS A 87 1.75 17.06 4.70
CA LYS A 87 0.96 17.19 3.47
C LYS A 87 -0.50 16.76 3.63
N LYS A 88 -0.90 16.29 4.82
CA LYS A 88 -2.24 15.80 5.14
C LYS A 88 -2.70 14.64 4.26
N LEU A 89 -1.75 13.89 3.70
CA LEU A 89 -2.02 12.71 2.86
C LEU A 89 -2.30 11.48 3.71
N LEU A 90 -1.64 11.39 4.87
CA LEU A 90 -1.85 10.38 5.90
C LEU A 90 -2.04 11.04 7.26
N VAL A 91 -2.63 10.31 8.19
CA VAL A 91 -2.83 10.75 9.57
C VAL A 91 -2.11 9.81 10.54
N GLU A 92 -1.57 10.38 11.61
CA GLU A 92 -1.11 9.58 12.76
C GLU A 92 -2.29 9.22 13.66
N GLY A 93 -2.25 8.02 14.23
CA GLY A 93 -3.27 7.60 15.17
C GLY A 93 -3.02 6.23 15.77
N LYS A 94 -4.00 5.76 16.53
CA LYS A 94 -4.04 4.40 17.06
C LYS A 94 -5.32 3.75 16.56
N ARG A 95 -5.17 2.58 15.95
CA ARG A 95 -6.28 1.73 15.52
C ARG A 95 -6.13 0.34 16.11
N GLU A 96 -7.26 -0.29 16.39
CA GLU A 96 -7.30 -1.60 17.01
C GLU A 96 -6.57 -2.64 16.14
N ARG A 97 -5.66 -3.40 16.77
CA ARG A 97 -4.89 -4.50 16.14
C ARG A 97 -4.06 -4.10 14.91
N ALA A 98 -3.79 -2.81 14.70
CA ALA A 98 -3.10 -2.31 13.50
C ALA A 98 -1.57 -2.54 13.50
N GLY A 99 -0.93 -2.51 14.68
CA GLY A 99 0.54 -2.63 14.79
C GLY A 99 1.33 -1.51 14.09
N ARG A 100 0.70 -0.38 13.76
CA ARG A 100 1.31 0.79 13.10
C ARG A 100 0.61 2.09 13.54
N THR A 101 1.21 3.23 13.20
CA THR A 101 0.74 4.57 13.61
C THR A 101 0.28 5.45 12.46
N LEU A 102 0.63 5.15 11.22
CA LEU A 102 0.18 5.91 10.03
C LEU A 102 -1.02 5.25 9.39
N PHE A 103 -2.02 6.04 9.01
CA PHE A 103 -3.26 5.58 8.41
C PHE A 103 -3.73 6.50 7.30
N ILE A 104 -4.51 5.92 6.39
CA ILE A 104 -5.38 6.72 5.54
C ILE A 104 -6.51 7.27 6.41
N LYS A 105 -6.90 8.52 6.19
CA LYS A 105 -8.09 9.08 6.85
C LYS A 105 -9.33 8.32 6.36
N GLY A 106 -10.30 8.14 7.27
CA GLY A 106 -11.56 7.44 6.99
C GLY A 106 -11.90 6.33 7.98
N GLY A 107 -12.86 5.49 7.57
CA GLY A 107 -13.39 4.37 8.34
C GLY A 107 -12.37 3.25 8.56
N TYR A 108 -12.59 2.47 9.62
CA TYR A 108 -11.73 1.37 10.03
C TYR A 108 -12.60 0.18 10.39
N SER A 109 -12.38 -0.96 9.73
CA SER A 109 -13.21 -2.14 9.91
C SER A 109 -13.00 -2.77 11.28
N LYS A 110 -13.96 -3.57 11.76
CA LYS A 110 -13.84 -4.29 13.06
C LYS A 110 -12.96 -5.56 12.98
N GLY A 111 -12.59 -6.00 11.78
CA GLY A 111 -11.96 -7.30 11.54
C GLY A 111 -12.87 -8.49 11.91
N ALA A 112 -12.47 -9.72 11.57
CA ALA A 112 -13.21 -10.93 11.92
C ALA A 112 -12.29 -12.16 11.98
N GLY A 113 -12.24 -12.86 13.13
CA GLY A 113 -11.38 -14.03 13.30
C GLY A 113 -9.90 -13.72 12.99
N LYS A 114 -9.33 -14.46 12.03
CA LYS A 114 -7.94 -14.28 11.55
C LYS A 114 -7.75 -13.04 10.66
N ASN A 115 -8.84 -12.41 10.19
CA ASN A 115 -8.80 -11.21 9.38
C ASN A 115 -8.61 -9.98 10.28
N LEU A 116 -7.45 -9.33 10.18
CA LEU A 116 -7.18 -8.11 10.92
C LEU A 116 -8.05 -6.96 10.41
N PRO A 117 -8.48 -6.05 11.31
CA PRO A 117 -8.99 -4.74 10.93
C PRO A 117 -8.08 -4.01 9.92
N MET A 118 -8.68 -3.28 8.98
CA MET A 118 -7.97 -2.39 8.05
C MET A 118 -8.83 -1.17 7.69
N GLU A 119 -8.23 -0.15 7.08
CA GLU A 119 -9.00 0.98 6.54
C GLU A 119 -10.04 0.49 5.52
N GLU A 120 -11.29 0.92 5.66
CA GLU A 120 -12.41 0.49 4.80
C GLU A 120 -12.14 0.76 3.31
N TRP A 121 -11.40 1.83 3.03
CA TRP A 121 -10.86 2.17 1.71
C TRP A 121 -10.22 0.97 0.98
N LYS A 122 -9.55 0.08 1.71
CA LYS A 122 -8.77 -1.04 1.16
C LYS A 122 -9.62 -2.27 0.87
N GLN A 123 -10.82 -2.39 1.45
CA GLN A 123 -11.65 -3.59 1.31
C GLN A 123 -11.85 -4.03 -0.15
N PRO A 124 -12.07 -3.14 -1.14
CA PRO A 124 -12.23 -3.53 -2.54
C PRO A 124 -11.00 -4.21 -3.17
N PHE A 125 -9.82 -4.12 -2.55
CA PHE A 125 -8.59 -4.76 -3.02
C PHE A 125 -8.42 -6.18 -2.51
N TYR A 126 -9.23 -6.64 -1.56
CA TYR A 126 -9.06 -7.91 -0.87
C TYR A 126 -10.29 -8.80 -0.98
N ALA A 127 -10.06 -10.07 -1.27
CA ALA A 127 -11.05 -11.12 -1.03
C ALA A 127 -10.96 -11.58 0.43
N THR A 128 -12.10 -11.70 1.09
CA THR A 128 -12.19 -12.19 2.47
C THR A 128 -12.48 -13.68 2.46
N LEU A 129 -11.44 -14.49 2.69
CA LEU A 129 -11.53 -15.94 2.92
C LEU A 129 -11.21 -16.22 4.41
N GLU A 130 -10.51 -17.32 4.71
CA GLU A 130 -9.92 -17.51 6.05
C GLU A 130 -8.96 -16.38 6.45
N ARG A 131 -8.30 -15.76 5.45
CA ARG A 131 -7.45 -14.58 5.58
C ARG A 131 -7.77 -13.60 4.45
N HIS A 132 -7.41 -12.33 4.62
CA HIS A 132 -7.48 -11.34 3.57
C HIS A 132 -6.45 -11.71 2.50
N VAL A 133 -6.94 -12.02 1.30
CA VAL A 133 -6.12 -12.35 0.15
C VAL A 133 -6.18 -11.18 -0.82
N PRO A 134 -5.05 -10.59 -1.23
CA PRO A 134 -5.08 -9.53 -2.23
C PRO A 134 -5.68 -10.05 -3.53
N SER A 135 -6.53 -9.23 -4.16
CA SER A 135 -7.18 -9.59 -5.42
C SER A 135 -6.23 -9.61 -6.61
N GLU A 136 -5.07 -8.94 -6.51
CA GLU A 136 -4.06 -8.85 -7.56
C GLU A 136 -2.65 -8.79 -6.93
N PRO A 137 -1.58 -9.04 -7.71
CA PRO A 137 -0.20 -8.75 -7.28
C PRO A 137 0.02 -7.30 -6.81
N CYS A 138 1.00 -7.09 -5.92
CA CYS A 138 1.19 -5.78 -5.25
C CYS A 138 1.37 -4.63 -6.23
N HIS A 139 2.14 -4.83 -7.31
CA HIS A 139 2.39 -3.82 -8.32
C HIS A 139 1.11 -3.37 -9.05
N LEU A 140 0.18 -4.29 -9.31
CA LEU A 140 -1.13 -3.96 -9.88
C LEU A 140 -2.05 -3.30 -8.85
N LEU A 141 -1.99 -3.72 -7.59
CA LEU A 141 -2.74 -3.05 -6.51
C LEU A 141 -2.35 -1.59 -6.36
N PHE A 142 -1.06 -1.24 -6.49
CA PHE A 142 -0.63 0.17 -6.44
C PHE A 142 -1.25 0.98 -7.59
N ALA A 143 -1.22 0.44 -8.80
CA ALA A 143 -1.83 1.08 -9.97
C ALA A 143 -3.34 1.24 -9.80
N ARG A 144 -4.03 0.19 -9.34
CA ARG A 144 -5.48 0.20 -9.10
C ARG A 144 -5.87 1.18 -7.98
N ALA A 145 -5.10 1.23 -6.91
CA ALA A 145 -5.34 2.14 -5.80
C ALA A 145 -5.16 3.60 -6.22
N TRP A 146 -4.11 3.91 -6.98
CA TRP A 146 -3.91 5.25 -7.52
C TRP A 146 -4.99 5.64 -8.53
N LYS A 147 -5.36 4.72 -9.42
CA LYS A 147 -6.43 4.97 -10.40
C LYS A 147 -7.75 5.39 -9.74
N ARG A 148 -8.13 4.77 -8.62
CA ARG A 148 -9.33 5.21 -7.86
C ARG A 148 -9.22 6.67 -7.40
N VAL A 149 -8.05 7.07 -6.89
CA VAL A 149 -7.77 8.46 -6.48
C VAL A 149 -7.87 9.43 -7.65
N GLU A 150 -7.36 9.04 -8.83
CA GLU A 150 -7.46 9.83 -10.06
C GLU A 150 -8.90 9.95 -10.56
N ASP A 151 -9.67 8.86 -10.47
CA ASP A 151 -11.08 8.80 -10.85
C ASP A 151 -12.00 9.55 -9.86
N GLY A 152 -11.43 10.20 -8.83
CA GLY A 152 -12.14 11.05 -7.88
C GLY A 152 -12.67 10.33 -6.64
N ASP A 153 -12.60 8.99 -6.61
CA ASP A 153 -12.81 8.19 -5.41
C ASP A 153 -11.56 8.36 -4.53
N LYS A 154 -11.58 9.35 -3.63
CA LYS A 154 -10.44 9.63 -2.74
C LYS A 154 -10.75 9.11 -1.34
N PRO A 155 -9.73 8.66 -0.58
CA PRO A 155 -9.94 8.36 0.82
C PRO A 155 -10.48 9.59 1.59
N ALA A 156 -11.47 9.35 2.46
CA ALA A 156 -12.28 10.36 3.14
C ALA A 156 -11.58 11.13 4.27
#